data_AF-A0A355RD86-F1
#
_entry.id   AF-A0A355RD86-F1
#
_cell.length_a   1.000
_cell.length_b   1.000
_cell.length_c   1.000
_cell.angle_alpha   90.00
_cell.angle_beta   90.00
_cell.angle_gamma   90.00
#
_symmetry.space_group_name_H-M   'P 1'
#
loop_
_entity.id
_entity.type
_entity.pdbx_description
1 polymer ?
#
loop_
_entity_poly.entity_id
_entity_poly.type
_entity_poly.pdbx_seq_one_letter_code
_entity_poly.pdbx_strand_id
1 'polypeptide(L)'
;MTVYNTGICRQDVLRLLDVYKAFFKGPDAVKQAVNIALTGTNRGWGAPGAEQVSADANPDYKEVFDCGIALDESDSLCALGVYAPNQWPKTPAMFDVNIMAYFERARAISPIILQAIAAGNGRDPAFFND
;
A
#
# COMPACT_ATOMS: atom_id res chain seq x y z
N MET A 1 17.16 -8.20 -9.79
CA MET A 1 17.91 -7.78 -8.59
C MET A 1 17.11 -8.17 -7.37
N THR A 2 17.76 -8.63 -6.30
CA THR A 2 17.11 -8.93 -5.02
C THR A 2 17.90 -8.22 -3.91
N VAL A 3 17.18 -7.59 -2.97
CA VAL A 3 17.78 -6.90 -1.83
C VAL A 3 17.66 -7.81 -0.61
N TYR A 4 18.78 -8.07 0.06
CA TYR A 4 18.87 -8.92 1.24
C TYR A 4 19.23 -8.09 2.47
N ASN A 5 19.12 -8.69 3.66
CA ASN A 5 19.44 -8.06 4.95
C ASN A 5 18.70 -6.74 5.19
N THR A 6 17.46 -6.65 4.71
CA THR A 6 16.57 -5.53 4.99
C THR A 6 16.07 -5.56 6.44
N GLY A 7 15.60 -4.43 6.96
CA GLY A 7 14.94 -4.33 8.27
C GLY A 7 13.56 -5.01 8.37
N ILE A 8 13.11 -5.69 7.31
CA ILE A 8 11.90 -6.52 7.27
C ILE A 8 12.29 -7.98 7.49
N CYS A 9 11.78 -8.59 8.55
CA CYS A 9 12.01 -10.01 8.78
C CYS A 9 10.92 -10.88 8.14
N ARG A 10 11.20 -12.17 7.96
CA ARG A 10 10.24 -13.16 7.43
C ARG A 10 8.92 -13.15 8.22
N GLN A 11 8.98 -12.98 9.54
CA GLN A 11 7.79 -12.99 10.39
C GLN A 11 6.86 -11.80 10.10
N ASP A 12 7.40 -10.63 9.74
CA ASP A 12 6.60 -9.46 9.39
C ASP A 12 5.84 -9.70 8.08
N VAL A 13 6.51 -10.27 7.08
CA VAL A 13 5.89 -10.64 5.80
C VAL A 13 4.80 -11.68 6.00
N LEU A 14 5.06 -12.74 6.78
CA LEU A 14 4.07 -13.78 7.03
C LEU A 14 2.85 -13.24 7.77
N ARG A 15 3.05 -12.38 8.78
CA ARG A 15 1.95 -11.74 9.51
C ARG A 15 1.08 -10.91 8.57
N LEU A 16 1.69 -10.09 7.70
CA LEU A 16 0.97 -9.31 6.70
C LEU A 16 0.13 -10.20 5.77
N LEU A 17 0.75 -11.27 5.23
CA LEU A 17 0.08 -12.19 4.33
C LEU A 17 -1.11 -12.88 5.00
N ASP A 18 -0.99 -13.26 6.28
CA ASP A 18 -2.08 -13.92 6.99
C ASP A 18 -3.24 -12.95 7.28
N VAL A 19 -2.95 -11.68 7.58
CA VAL A 19 -3.97 -10.61 7.72
C VAL A 19 -4.71 -10.39 6.42
N TYR A 20 -4.00 -10.26 5.29
CA TYR A 20 -4.64 -10.13 3.98
C TYR A 20 -5.47 -11.36 3.61
N LYS A 21 -4.95 -12.58 3.81
CA LYS A 21 -5.71 -13.82 3.56
C LYS A 21 -7.02 -13.85 4.34
N ALA A 22 -7.00 -13.46 5.62
CA ALA A 22 -8.18 -13.44 6.46
C ALA A 22 -9.22 -12.43 5.94
N PHE A 23 -8.78 -11.26 5.47
CA PHE A 23 -9.66 -10.26 4.86
C PHE A 23 -10.27 -10.75 3.53
N PHE A 24 -9.45 -11.19 2.57
CA PHE A 24 -9.93 -11.57 1.23
C PHE A 24 -10.80 -12.83 1.23
N LYS A 25 -10.54 -13.77 2.14
CA LYS A 25 -11.40 -14.96 2.35
C LYS A 25 -12.62 -14.68 3.24
N GLY A 26 -12.71 -13.48 3.82
CA GLY A 26 -13.82 -13.08 4.67
C GLY A 26 -15.11 -12.80 3.90
N PRO A 27 -16.19 -12.41 4.60
CA PRO A 27 -17.46 -12.11 3.97
C PRO A 27 -17.36 -10.91 3.02
N ASP A 28 -18.01 -11.01 1.85
CA ASP A 28 -18.02 -9.91 0.86
C ASP A 28 -18.57 -8.60 1.42
N ALA A 29 -19.53 -8.66 2.36
CA ALA A 29 -20.05 -7.46 3.01
C ALA A 29 -18.98 -6.63 3.74
N VAL A 30 -17.93 -7.29 4.28
CA VAL A 30 -16.80 -6.60 4.92
C VAL A 30 -15.94 -5.88 3.90
N LYS A 31 -15.70 -6.52 2.74
CA LYS A 31 -14.95 -5.94 1.62
C LYS A 31 -15.70 -4.78 0.97
N GLN A 32 -17.00 -4.96 0.74
CA GLN A 32 -17.88 -3.93 0.15
C GLN A 32 -17.96 -2.66 1.02
N ALA A 33 -17.88 -2.80 2.35
CA ALA A 33 -17.90 -1.66 3.26
C ALA A 33 -16.72 -0.70 3.08
N VAL A 34 -15.63 -1.14 2.42
CA VAL A 34 -14.44 -0.34 2.13
C VAL A 34 -14.12 -0.31 0.63
N ASN A 35 -15.12 -0.51 -0.24
CA ASN A 35 -14.91 -0.58 -1.68
C ASN A 35 -14.46 0.77 -2.26
N ILE A 36 -13.33 0.80 -2.96
CA ILE A 36 -12.75 1.99 -3.63
C ILE A 36 -13.77 2.69 -4.53
N ALA A 37 -14.62 1.92 -5.23
CA ALA A 37 -15.66 2.47 -6.10
C ALA A 37 -16.75 3.26 -5.34
N LEU A 38 -16.85 3.07 -4.02
CA LEU A 38 -17.84 3.73 -3.15
C LEU A 38 -17.21 4.80 -2.25
N THR A 39 -15.92 4.70 -1.96
CA THR A 39 -15.25 5.62 -1.02
C THR A 39 -14.92 6.96 -1.65
N GLY A 40 -14.91 7.06 -2.99
CA GLY A 40 -14.56 8.28 -3.72
C GLY A 40 -13.09 8.67 -3.59
N THR A 41 -12.25 7.74 -3.11
CA THR A 41 -10.82 7.92 -2.90
C THR A 41 -10.06 6.75 -3.52
N ASN A 42 -8.75 6.90 -3.74
CA ASN A 42 -7.86 5.80 -4.13
C ASN A 42 -7.45 4.92 -2.93
N ARG A 43 -8.39 4.64 -2.01
CA ARG A 43 -8.14 3.90 -0.76
C ARG A 43 -9.25 2.88 -0.49
N GLY A 44 -8.87 1.70 -0.03
CA GLY A 44 -9.78 0.62 0.33
C GLY A 44 -9.62 -0.61 -0.57
N TRP A 45 -10.67 -1.41 -0.70
CA TRP A 45 -10.70 -2.64 -1.49
C TRP A 45 -11.16 -2.42 -2.93
N GLY A 46 -10.43 -2.97 -3.89
CA GLY A 46 -10.84 -3.06 -5.29
C GLY A 46 -11.36 -4.46 -5.63
N ALA A 47 -12.57 -4.52 -6.20
CA ALA A 47 -13.21 -5.76 -6.62
C ALA A 47 -12.51 -6.39 -7.84
N PRO A 48 -12.70 -7.70 -8.11
CA PRO A 48 -12.20 -8.34 -9.33
C PRO A 48 -12.68 -7.60 -10.58
N GLY A 49 -11.77 -7.29 -11.49
CA GLY A 49 -12.06 -6.55 -12.72
C GLY A 49 -12.29 -5.05 -12.52
N ALA A 50 -12.01 -4.49 -11.33
CA ALA A 50 -12.13 -3.05 -11.10
C ALA A 50 -11.06 -2.22 -11.83
N GLU A 51 -9.93 -2.83 -12.21
CA GLU A 51 -8.84 -2.17 -12.91
C GLU A 51 -8.69 -2.72 -14.33
N GLN A 52 -8.53 -1.81 -15.29
CA GLN A 52 -8.25 -2.12 -16.68
C GLN A 52 -7.19 -1.13 -17.20
N VAL A 53 -5.97 -1.61 -17.43
CA VAL A 53 -4.85 -0.77 -17.85
C VAL A 53 -5.00 -0.33 -19.31
N SER A 54 -5.46 -1.25 -20.17
CA SER A 54 -5.61 -1.02 -21.61
C SER A 54 -7.06 -1.28 -22.01
N ALA A 55 -7.67 -0.31 -22.71
CA ALA A 55 -9.09 -0.37 -23.08
C ALA A 55 -9.43 -1.55 -24.01
N ASP A 56 -8.43 -2.09 -24.71
CA ASP A 56 -8.51 -3.24 -25.60
C ASP A 56 -8.18 -4.59 -24.92
N ALA A 57 -7.79 -4.58 -23.64
CA ALA A 57 -7.52 -5.77 -22.84
C ALA A 57 -8.67 -6.09 -21.87
N ASN A 58 -8.77 -7.34 -21.42
CA ASN A 58 -9.69 -7.70 -20.34
C ASN A 58 -9.31 -6.98 -19.04
N PRO A 59 -10.27 -6.59 -18.19
CA PRO A 59 -9.98 -6.12 -16.84
C PRO A 59 -9.23 -7.17 -16.02
N ASP A 60 -8.38 -6.69 -15.11
CA ASP A 60 -7.54 -7.55 -14.28
C ASP A 60 -8.38 -8.37 -13.31
N TYR A 61 -8.28 -9.70 -13.40
CA TYR A 61 -8.94 -10.59 -12.46
C TYR A 61 -8.12 -10.74 -11.18
N LYS A 62 -8.16 -9.70 -10.34
CA LYS A 62 -7.53 -9.65 -9.03
C LYS A 62 -8.36 -8.80 -8.07
N GLU A 63 -8.31 -9.14 -6.78
CA GLU A 63 -8.70 -8.22 -5.72
C GLU A 63 -7.48 -7.42 -5.27
N VAL A 64 -7.67 -6.16 -4.91
CA VAL A 64 -6.61 -5.29 -4.38
C VAL A 64 -7.05 -4.63 -3.08
N PHE A 65 -6.09 -4.19 -2.29
CA PHE A 65 -6.34 -3.32 -1.15
C PHE A 65 -5.31 -2.19 -1.15
N ASP A 66 -5.77 -0.96 -1.30
CA ASP A 66 -4.93 0.23 -1.44
C ASP A 66 -4.94 1.05 -0.16
N CYS A 67 -3.74 1.31 0.35
CA CYS A 67 -3.49 2.23 1.45
C CYS A 67 -2.26 3.09 1.16
N GLY A 68 -2.22 4.28 1.75
CA GLY A 68 -1.09 5.20 1.69
C GLY A 68 -0.61 5.64 3.06
N ILE A 69 0.28 6.62 3.06
CA ILE A 69 0.71 7.31 4.28
C ILE A 69 -0.49 7.96 4.97
N ALA A 70 -0.55 7.85 6.29
CA ALA A 70 -1.51 8.58 7.10
C ALA A 70 -0.99 10.01 7.30
N LEU A 71 -1.68 10.98 6.70
CA LEU A 71 -1.38 12.40 6.84
C LEU A 71 -2.39 13.06 7.78
N ASP A 72 -1.97 14.14 8.41
CA ASP A 72 -2.88 15.05 9.09
C ASP A 72 -3.79 15.73 8.06
N GLU A 73 -5.03 16.04 8.44
CA GLU A 73 -5.98 16.71 7.54
C GLU A 73 -5.49 18.09 7.08
N SER A 74 -4.62 18.73 7.87
CA SER A 74 -4.00 20.02 7.56
C SER A 74 -2.73 19.92 6.69
N ASP A 75 -2.26 18.71 6.38
CA ASP A 75 -1.06 18.52 5.55
C ASP A 75 -1.30 19.07 4.14
N SER A 76 -0.32 19.83 3.61
CA SER A 76 -0.43 20.47 2.31
C SER A 76 -0.58 19.47 1.16
N LEU A 77 -0.07 18.24 1.33
CA LEU A 77 -0.21 17.16 0.35
C LEU A 77 -1.66 16.72 0.17
N CYS A 78 -2.53 16.90 1.17
CA CYS A 78 -3.96 16.61 1.06
C CYS A 78 -4.64 17.43 -0.05
N ALA A 79 -4.06 18.55 -0.48
CA ALA A 79 -4.57 19.35 -1.60
C ALA A 79 -4.36 18.68 -2.98
N LEU A 80 -3.52 17.65 -3.09
CA LEU A 80 -3.18 17.01 -4.37
C LEU A 80 -4.20 15.94 -4.82
N GLY A 81 -5.26 15.68 -4.03
CA GLY A 81 -6.35 14.75 -4.38
C GLY A 81 -5.99 13.25 -4.42
N VAL A 82 -4.70 12.92 -4.48
CA VAL A 82 -4.17 11.54 -4.44
C VAL A 82 -3.80 11.08 -3.02
N TYR A 83 -3.74 12.03 -2.08
CA TYR A 83 -3.61 11.78 -0.66
C TYR A 83 -5.00 11.84 -0.03
N ALA A 84 -5.42 10.72 0.55
CA ALA A 84 -6.73 10.55 1.14
C ALA A 84 -6.63 9.65 2.37
N PRO A 85 -7.54 9.81 3.36
CA PRO A 85 -7.62 8.92 4.51
C PRO A 85 -7.82 7.46 4.08
N ASN A 86 -7.02 6.56 4.66
CA ASN A 86 -7.14 5.13 4.43
C ASN A 86 -8.51 4.61 4.88
N GLN A 87 -9.08 3.65 4.13
CA GLN A 87 -10.39 3.06 4.41
C GLN A 87 -10.21 1.66 4.99
N TRP A 88 -10.30 1.55 6.31
CA TRP A 88 -9.97 0.31 7.02
C TRP A 88 -11.19 -0.55 7.34
N PRO A 89 -11.16 -1.87 7.04
CA PRO A 89 -12.24 -2.77 7.42
C PRO A 89 -12.24 -3.00 8.94
N LYS A 90 -13.43 -3.24 9.52
CA LYS A 90 -13.57 -3.60 10.94
C LYS A 90 -13.14 -5.03 11.26
N THR A 91 -13.01 -5.87 10.24
CA THR A 91 -12.65 -7.29 10.37
C THR A 91 -11.72 -7.68 9.21
N PRO A 92 -10.61 -8.39 9.46
CA PRO A 92 -10.12 -8.86 10.77
C PRO A 92 -9.70 -7.70 11.69
N ALA A 93 -9.65 -7.94 13.00
CA ALA A 93 -9.22 -6.93 13.96
C ALA A 93 -7.76 -6.51 13.70
N MET A 94 -7.40 -5.27 14.03
CA MET A 94 -6.04 -4.72 13.88
C MET A 94 -5.52 -4.75 12.44
N PHE A 95 -6.41 -4.74 11.44
CA PHE A 95 -6.03 -4.81 10.03
C PHE A 95 -5.11 -3.64 9.62
N ASP A 96 -5.51 -2.42 9.99
CA ASP A 96 -4.76 -1.18 9.82
C ASP A 96 -3.38 -1.25 10.47
N VAL A 97 -3.31 -1.64 11.75
CA VAL A 97 -2.06 -1.69 12.51
C VAL A 97 -1.07 -2.66 11.89
N ASN A 98 -1.52 -3.84 11.47
CA ASN A 98 -0.64 -4.84 10.88
C ASN A 98 -0.13 -4.42 9.50
N ILE A 99 -0.97 -3.81 8.66
CA ILE A 99 -0.57 -3.32 7.34
C ILE A 99 0.39 -2.15 7.47
N MET A 100 0.07 -1.15 8.30
CA MET A 100 0.91 0.03 8.47
C MET A 100 2.26 -0.31 9.11
N ALA A 101 2.32 -1.31 10.01
CA ALA A 101 3.59 -1.80 10.55
C ALA A 101 4.54 -2.35 9.48
N TYR A 102 4.02 -3.02 8.45
CA TYR A 102 4.82 -3.44 7.30
C TYR A 102 5.14 -2.28 6.37
N PHE A 103 4.15 -1.43 6.08
CA PHE A 103 4.30 -0.25 5.22
C PHE A 103 5.46 0.63 5.68
N GLU A 104 5.52 0.98 6.96
CA GLU A 104 6.58 1.84 7.50
C GLU A 104 7.97 1.18 7.42
N ARG A 105 8.07 -0.14 7.63
CA ARG A 105 9.34 -0.86 7.47
C ARG A 105 9.79 -0.89 6.02
N ALA A 106 8.86 -1.08 5.07
CA ALA A 106 9.17 -1.03 3.65
C ALA A 106 9.60 0.37 3.22
N ARG A 107 8.87 1.39 3.67
CA ARG A 107 9.18 2.80 3.42
C ARG A 107 10.55 3.21 3.96
N ALA A 108 10.95 2.72 5.14
CA ALA A 108 12.27 2.98 5.72
C ALA A 108 13.44 2.42 4.89
N ILE A 109 13.20 1.43 4.02
CA ILE A 109 14.22 0.86 3.13
C ILE A 109 14.37 1.71 1.86
N SER A 110 13.30 2.37 1.41
CA SER A 110 13.28 3.19 0.19
C SER A 110 14.43 4.21 0.08
N PRO A 111 14.75 5.05 1.08
CA PRO A 111 15.86 6.00 0.96
C PRO A 111 17.22 5.31 0.80
N ILE A 112 17.45 4.15 1.41
CA ILE A 112 18.69 3.39 1.28
C ILE A 112 18.87 2.92 -0.18
N ILE A 113 17.80 2.43 -0.79
CA ILE A 113 17.81 2.00 -2.19
C ILE A 113 18.03 3.21 -3.11
N LEU A 114 17.34 4.32 -2.87
CA LEU A 114 17.47 5.54 -3.69
C LEU A 114 18.89 6.13 -3.60
N GLN A 115 19.49 6.14 -2.41
CA GLN A 115 20.89 6.56 -2.21
C GLN A 115 21.87 5.66 -2.98
N ALA A 116 21.66 4.35 -2.97
CA ALA A 116 22.49 3.42 -3.73
C ALA A 116 22.34 3.61 -5.25
N ILE A 117 21.11 3.89 -5.72
CA ILE A 117 20.85 4.21 -7.14
C ILE A 117 21.56 5.51 -7.53
N ALA A 118 21.44 6.57 -6.72
CA ALA A 118 22.10 7.84 -6.99
C ALA A 118 23.63 7.68 -7.07
N ALA A 119 24.22 7.01 -6.08
CA ALA A 119 25.66 6.72 -6.04
C ALA A 119 26.12 5.90 -7.25
N GLY A 120 25.37 4.85 -7.62
CA GLY A 120 25.67 4.02 -8.79
C GLY A 120 25.64 4.77 -10.12
N ASN A 121 24.96 5.91 -10.18
CA ASN A 121 24.91 6.80 -11.34
C ASN A 121 25.87 7.99 -11.22
N GLY A 122 26.80 7.99 -10.26
CA GLY A 122 27.77 9.07 -10.06
C GLY A 122 27.16 10.36 -9.51
N ARG A 123 25.97 10.29 -8.90
CA ARG A 123 25.32 11.42 -8.22
C ARG A 123 25.60 11.37 -6.72
N ASP A 124 25.37 12.47 -6.04
CA ASP A 124 25.34 12.52 -4.58
C ASP A 124 24.33 11.48 -4.05
N PRO A 125 24.70 10.57 -3.13
CA PRO A 125 23.74 9.67 -2.50
C PRO A 125 22.51 10.39 -1.96
N ALA A 126 22.65 11.61 -1.41
CA ALA A 126 21.56 12.39 -0.86
C ALA A 126 20.61 13.01 -1.91
N PHE A 127 20.84 12.78 -3.21
CA PHE A 127 20.09 13.40 -4.30
C PHE A 127 18.56 13.25 -4.22
N PHE A 128 18.05 12.20 -3.56
CA PHE A 128 16.62 11.92 -3.41
C PHE A 128 16.10 12.15 -1.97
N ASN A 129 16.85 12.85 -1.11
CA ASN A 129 16.44 13.10 0.26
C ASN A 129 15.45 14.28 0.40
N ASP A 130 15.24 15.05 -0.68
CA ASP A 130 14.39 16.24 -0.73
C ASP A 130 12.98 15.93 -1.28
#